data_AF-A0A3L7SLL1-F1
#
_entry.id   AF-A0A3L7SLL1-F1
#
_cell.length_a   1.000
_cell.length_b   1.000
_cell.length_c   1.000
_cell.angle_alpha   90.00
_cell.angle_beta   90.00
_cell.angle_gamma   90.00
#
_symmetry.space_group_name_H-M   'P 1'
#
loop_
_entity.id
_entity.type
_entity.pdbx_description
1 polymer ?
#
loop_
_entity_poly.entity_id
_entity_poly.type
_entity_poly.pdbx_seq_one_letter_code
_entity_poly.pdbx_strand_id
1 'polypeptide(L)'
;MTGTRSRPDRAGAEITAMIPRRTHLCLAVLVAVASTLVATADEPAKPTQQELMAERGYVRYRGGWRTAQEIELIERAERVMLAQKEWNGKLERLRRQIDQSAQADQAAEEIREISDPAAVPAVAAALAKEPVFQVRSWYVEALSRIRSSDAVGVLVAAALDHPDPETRIAAVERLTVIGPHVAVPTLVAALRSADNAQVNRAAEALGRLGVPSAVGPLVDALETQHVVVSGDGKPEGSTSATFTPSGGGLSMGGGPKRSTVSVRNDRVLEALVALTGTNFEWDARGWRVWLATRHAPPASFDPRRG
;
A
#
# COMPACT_ATOMS: atom_id res chain seq x y z
N MET A 1 -28.09 -66.37 -20.89
CA MET A 1 -29.06 -65.63 -21.74
C MET A 1 -28.28 -64.48 -22.38
N THR A 2 -27.83 -64.59 -23.64
CA THR A 2 -28.54 -64.19 -24.89
C THR A 2 -28.68 -62.67 -25.06
N GLY A 3 -28.06 -61.99 -26.03
CA GLY A 3 -26.99 -62.36 -26.99
C GLY A 3 -27.20 -61.83 -28.43
N THR A 4 -26.12 -61.70 -29.23
CA THR A 4 -26.07 -61.36 -30.69
C THR A 4 -26.54 -59.94 -31.09
N ARG A 5 -26.11 -59.24 -32.17
CA ARG A 5 -25.23 -59.41 -33.39
C ARG A 5 -24.57 -58.02 -33.66
N SER A 6 -23.69 -57.67 -34.62
CA SER A 6 -23.03 -58.23 -35.84
C SER A 6 -21.67 -57.46 -36.02
N ARG A 7 -20.59 -57.94 -36.67
CA ARG A 7 -20.25 -58.08 -38.12
C ARG A 7 -20.31 -56.80 -39.00
N PRO A 8 -19.41 -56.59 -40.00
CA PRO A 8 -18.05 -57.17 -40.16
C PRO A 8 -16.96 -56.29 -40.89
N ASP A 9 -15.75 -56.86 -41.01
CA ASP A 9 -14.78 -56.79 -42.13
C ASP A 9 -13.88 -55.57 -42.45
N ARG A 10 -12.69 -55.95 -42.96
CA ARG A 10 -11.56 -55.21 -43.58
C ARG A 10 -10.54 -54.56 -42.63
N ALA A 11 -9.23 -54.72 -42.85
CA ALA A 11 -8.50 -55.72 -43.65
C ALA A 11 -7.07 -55.85 -43.11
N GLY A 12 -6.38 -56.97 -43.35
CA GLY A 12 -5.01 -57.18 -42.90
C GLY A 12 -4.23 -58.19 -43.74
N ALA A 13 -2.92 -58.25 -43.47
CA ALA A 13 -1.90 -59.12 -44.06
C ALA A 13 -1.49 -58.87 -45.53
N GLU A 14 -0.22 -58.43 -45.67
CA GLU A 14 0.82 -59.07 -46.48
C GLU A 14 0.59 -59.37 -47.98
N ILE A 15 1.36 -58.67 -48.83
CA ILE A 15 1.84 -59.21 -50.10
C ILE A 15 3.37 -59.10 -50.10
N THR A 16 4.04 -60.25 -50.06
CA THR A 16 5.51 -60.36 -49.99
C THR A 16 6.11 -60.68 -51.36
N ALA A 17 7.17 -59.94 -51.71
CA ALA A 17 8.18 -60.22 -52.74
C ALA A 17 7.73 -60.47 -54.20
N MET A 18 8.29 -59.66 -55.11
CA MET A 18 8.69 -60.16 -56.44
C MET A 18 9.99 -59.49 -56.90
N ILE A 19 11.09 -60.26 -56.92
CA ILE A 19 12.40 -59.87 -57.46
C ILE A 19 12.64 -60.70 -58.73
N PRO A 20 12.89 -60.06 -59.87
CA PRO A 20 14.19 -60.27 -60.55
C PRO A 20 14.71 -58.96 -61.22
N ARG A 21 15.99 -58.78 -61.57
CA ARG A 21 16.97 -59.71 -62.17
C ARG A 21 18.42 -59.28 -61.84
N ARG A 22 19.37 -60.25 -62.00
CA ARG A 22 20.72 -60.18 -62.62
C ARG A 22 21.44 -58.80 -62.67
N THR A 23 22.74 -58.64 -62.34
CA THR A 23 23.89 -59.57 -62.46
C THR A 23 24.93 -59.43 -61.33
N HIS A 24 25.79 -60.44 -61.16
CA HIS A 24 27.04 -60.35 -60.39
C HIS A 24 28.22 -59.83 -61.25
N LEU A 25 29.36 -59.59 -60.58
CA LEU A 25 30.69 -59.18 -61.10
C LEU A 25 30.77 -57.71 -61.60
N CYS A 26 31.88 -56.98 -61.42
CA CYS A 26 33.20 -57.38 -60.91
C CYS A 26 33.56 -56.76 -59.54
N LEU A 27 34.43 -57.46 -58.81
CA LEU A 27 35.17 -56.95 -57.66
C LEU A 27 36.43 -56.18 -58.14
N ALA A 28 37.02 -55.37 -57.25
CA ALA A 28 38.40 -54.86 -57.31
C ALA A 28 38.77 -53.81 -58.40
N VAL A 29 38.42 -52.55 -58.16
CA VAL A 29 39.27 -51.37 -58.44
C VAL A 29 39.12 -50.36 -57.28
N LEU A 30 40.19 -49.60 -56.96
CA LEU A 30 40.24 -48.47 -56.00
C LEU A 30 39.93 -48.73 -54.51
N VAL A 31 40.90 -49.33 -53.81
CA VAL A 31 41.06 -49.16 -52.34
C VAL A 31 41.67 -47.76 -52.07
N ALA A 32 40.92 -46.69 -52.37
CA ALA A 32 41.47 -45.33 -52.39
C ALA A 32 40.47 -44.19 -52.05
N VAL A 33 39.30 -44.50 -51.47
CA VAL A 33 38.36 -43.48 -50.95
C VAL A 33 37.99 -43.74 -49.48
N ALA A 34 38.99 -44.16 -48.69
CA ALA A 34 38.88 -44.30 -47.23
C ALA A 34 39.30 -43.02 -46.47
N SER A 35 39.36 -41.87 -47.18
CA SER A 35 40.01 -40.63 -46.70
C SER A 35 39.16 -39.36 -46.86
N THR A 36 37.84 -39.49 -47.07
CA THR A 36 36.92 -38.35 -47.28
C THR A 36 35.56 -38.52 -46.61
N LEU A 37 35.53 -39.07 -45.38
CA LEU A 37 34.36 -38.92 -44.50
C LEU A 37 34.74 -38.77 -43.01
N VAL A 38 35.77 -37.95 -42.73
CA VAL A 38 35.77 -37.21 -41.46
C VAL A 38 34.56 -36.29 -41.51
N ALA A 39 33.52 -36.62 -40.74
CA ALA A 39 32.34 -35.77 -40.64
C ALA A 39 32.79 -34.41 -40.09
N THR A 40 32.64 -33.36 -40.90
CA THR A 40 32.67 -31.99 -40.42
C THR A 40 31.44 -31.82 -39.53
N ALA A 41 31.61 -32.06 -38.23
CA ALA A 41 30.64 -31.65 -37.23
C ALA A 41 30.50 -30.13 -37.38
N ASP A 42 29.33 -29.70 -37.85
CA ASP A 42 29.05 -28.30 -38.13
C ASP A 42 29.21 -27.52 -36.81
N GLU A 43 30.19 -26.62 -36.75
CA GLU A 43 30.56 -25.95 -35.50
C GLU A 43 29.37 -25.07 -35.09
N PRO A 44 28.73 -25.32 -33.93
CA PRO A 44 27.43 -24.74 -33.64
C PRO A 44 27.53 -23.21 -33.67
N ALA A 45 26.78 -22.62 -34.61
CA ALA A 45 26.85 -21.19 -34.89
C ALA A 45 26.70 -20.38 -33.59
N LYS A 46 27.60 -19.41 -33.39
CA LYS A 46 27.66 -18.63 -32.14
C LYS A 46 26.28 -18.04 -31.84
N PRO A 47 25.69 -18.34 -30.67
CA PRO A 47 24.29 -18.01 -30.38
C PRO A 47 24.09 -16.50 -30.50
N THR A 48 22.98 -16.10 -31.13
CA THR A 48 22.72 -14.69 -31.39
C THR A 48 22.52 -13.94 -30.08
N GLN A 49 22.64 -12.61 -30.13
CA GLN A 49 22.31 -11.77 -28.99
C GLN A 49 20.86 -11.97 -28.50
N GLN A 50 19.96 -12.49 -29.34
CA GLN A 50 18.59 -12.79 -28.93
C GLN A 50 18.51 -14.12 -28.16
N GLU A 51 19.15 -15.20 -28.64
CA GLU A 51 19.26 -16.45 -27.89
C GLU A 51 19.94 -16.24 -26.53
N LEU A 52 21.11 -15.57 -26.51
CA LEU A 52 21.87 -15.30 -25.28
C LEU A 52 21.12 -14.45 -24.24
N MET A 53 20.10 -13.70 -24.66
CA MET A 53 19.23 -12.94 -23.75
C MET A 53 18.01 -13.76 -23.33
N ALA A 54 17.43 -14.55 -24.23
CA ALA A 54 16.34 -15.47 -23.93
C ALA A 54 16.76 -16.58 -22.95
N GLU A 55 17.95 -17.17 -23.11
CA GLU A 55 18.56 -18.11 -22.15
C GLU A 55 18.72 -17.51 -20.75
N ARG A 56 18.91 -16.18 -20.67
CA ARG A 56 19.02 -15.42 -19.42
C ARG A 56 17.67 -14.92 -18.89
N GLY A 57 16.56 -15.33 -19.50
CA GLY A 57 15.19 -14.95 -19.10
C GLY A 57 14.76 -13.54 -19.53
N TYR A 58 15.46 -12.90 -20.47
CA TYR A 58 15.12 -11.58 -21.00
C TYR A 58 14.35 -11.67 -22.33
N VAL A 59 13.28 -10.88 -22.42
CA VAL A 59 12.41 -10.74 -23.59
C VAL A 59 12.53 -9.31 -24.13
N ARG A 60 12.32 -9.12 -25.44
CA ARG A 60 12.20 -7.79 -26.06
C ARG A 60 10.83 -7.18 -25.71
N TYR A 61 10.83 -6.12 -24.92
CA TYR A 61 9.61 -5.39 -24.55
C TYR A 61 9.78 -3.88 -24.78
N ARG A 62 8.88 -3.29 -25.58
CA ARG A 62 8.84 -1.85 -25.91
C ARG A 62 10.21 -1.21 -26.21
N GLY A 63 11.00 -1.88 -27.04
CA GLY A 63 12.34 -1.42 -27.44
C GLY A 63 13.48 -1.75 -26.46
N GLY A 64 13.18 -2.16 -25.22
CA GLY A 64 14.15 -2.63 -24.23
C GLY A 64 14.29 -4.16 -24.18
N TRP A 65 15.30 -4.64 -23.46
CA TRP A 65 15.35 -6.00 -22.92
C TRP A 65 14.80 -5.95 -21.49
N ARG A 66 13.88 -6.85 -21.14
CA ARG A 66 13.23 -6.92 -19.82
C ARG A 66 13.02 -8.36 -19.38
N THR A 67 13.06 -8.63 -18.07
CA THR A 67 12.61 -9.92 -17.52
C THR A 67 11.09 -10.02 -17.54
N ALA A 68 10.54 -11.24 -17.46
CA ALA A 68 9.08 -11.42 -17.37
C ALA A 68 8.45 -10.67 -16.17
N GLN A 69 9.15 -10.63 -15.03
CA GLN A 69 8.72 -9.92 -13.82
C GLN A 69 8.72 -8.39 -14.02
N GLU A 70 9.74 -7.84 -14.70
CA GLU A 70 9.78 -6.41 -15.04
C GLU A 70 8.63 -6.03 -15.98
N ILE A 71 8.28 -6.88 -16.95
CA ILE A 71 7.16 -6.67 -17.86
C ILE A 71 5.84 -6.67 -17.08
N GLU A 72 5.61 -7.67 -16.23
CA GLU A 72 4.40 -7.74 -15.41
C GLU A 72 4.24 -6.51 -14.49
N LEU A 73 5.33 -6.06 -13.86
CA LEU A 73 5.34 -4.86 -13.02
C LEU A 73 5.01 -3.59 -13.81
N ILE A 74 5.57 -3.43 -15.02
CA ILE A 74 5.25 -2.31 -15.93
C ILE A 74 3.76 -2.35 -16.32
N GLU A 75 3.26 -3.51 -16.80
CA GLU A 75 1.87 -3.65 -17.24
C GLU A 75 0.86 -3.57 -16.10
N ARG A 76 1.25 -3.91 -14.87
CA ARG A 76 0.45 -3.66 -13.67
C ARG A 76 0.42 -2.17 -13.32
N ALA A 77 1.56 -1.49 -13.34
CA ALA A 77 1.64 -0.05 -13.07
C ALA A 77 0.85 0.78 -14.10
N GLU A 78 0.92 0.41 -15.38
CA GLU A 78 0.16 1.07 -16.45
C GLU A 78 -1.34 0.83 -16.35
N ARG A 79 -1.79 -0.38 -15.99
CA ARG A 79 -3.23 -0.64 -15.72
C ARG A 79 -3.75 0.22 -14.57
N VAL A 80 -2.98 0.34 -13.49
CA VAL A 80 -3.34 1.23 -12.36
C VAL A 80 -3.37 2.70 -12.80
N MET A 81 -2.38 3.16 -13.58
CA MET A 81 -2.33 4.53 -14.08
C MET A 81 -3.50 4.86 -15.04
N LEU A 82 -3.88 3.92 -15.90
CA LEU A 82 -4.99 4.10 -16.83
C LEU A 82 -6.33 4.13 -16.09
N ALA A 83 -6.60 3.15 -15.24
CA ALA A 83 -7.82 3.12 -14.42
C ALA A 83 -7.94 4.38 -13.54
N GLN A 84 -6.84 4.84 -12.95
CA GLN A 84 -6.78 6.10 -12.19
C GLN A 84 -7.16 7.32 -13.06
N LYS A 85 -6.72 7.38 -14.31
CA LYS A 85 -7.04 8.46 -15.25
C LYS A 85 -8.51 8.40 -15.69
N GLU A 86 -9.05 7.21 -15.91
CA GLU A 86 -10.46 6.99 -16.25
C GLU A 86 -11.39 7.36 -15.07
N TRP A 87 -11.03 6.96 -13.85
CA TRP A 87 -11.75 7.34 -12.63
C TRP A 87 -11.68 8.85 -12.36
N ASN A 88 -10.52 9.50 -12.53
CA ASN A 88 -10.45 10.97 -12.48
C ASN A 88 -11.45 11.62 -13.45
N GLY A 89 -11.45 11.19 -14.73
CA GLY A 89 -12.38 11.71 -15.74
C GLY A 89 -13.85 11.41 -15.46
N LYS A 90 -14.17 10.28 -14.83
CA LYS A 90 -15.53 9.97 -14.35
C LYS A 90 -15.93 10.90 -13.19
N LEU A 91 -15.07 11.10 -12.18
CA LEU A 91 -15.36 11.96 -11.04
C LEU A 91 -15.49 13.43 -11.44
N GLU A 92 -14.63 13.95 -12.32
CA GLU A 92 -14.74 15.33 -12.86
C GLU A 92 -16.06 15.56 -13.62
N ARG A 93 -16.57 14.53 -14.31
CA ARG A 93 -17.87 14.58 -14.99
C ARG A 93 -19.03 14.57 -13.98
N LEU A 94 -19.03 13.64 -13.03
CA LEU A 94 -20.06 13.55 -11.99
C LEU A 94 -20.10 14.84 -11.15
N ARG A 95 -18.94 15.39 -10.79
CA ARG A 95 -18.84 16.63 -10.02
C ARG A 95 -19.46 17.82 -10.74
N ARG A 96 -19.36 17.87 -12.07
CA ARG A 96 -19.99 18.89 -12.93
C ARG A 96 -21.50 18.68 -13.06
N GLN A 97 -21.97 17.43 -13.09
CA GLN A 97 -23.41 17.12 -13.10
C GLN A 97 -24.09 17.55 -11.79
N ILE A 98 -23.37 17.50 -10.65
CA ILE A 98 -23.83 18.02 -9.35
C ILE A 98 -24.07 19.54 -9.39
N ASP A 99 -23.16 20.32 -9.99
CA ASP A 99 -23.34 21.78 -10.15
C ASP A 99 -24.51 22.14 -11.09
N GLN A 100 -24.90 21.22 -11.98
CA GLN A 100 -25.89 21.47 -13.04
C GLN A 100 -27.33 21.11 -12.65
N SER A 101 -27.58 20.80 -11.36
CA SER A 101 -28.89 20.63 -10.71
C SER A 101 -29.75 19.46 -11.22
N ALA A 102 -30.12 19.43 -12.51
CA ALA A 102 -31.07 18.48 -13.10
C ALA A 102 -30.64 17.00 -13.05
N GLN A 103 -29.39 16.72 -12.68
CA GLN A 103 -28.84 15.37 -12.48
C GLN A 103 -28.05 15.24 -11.16
N ALA A 104 -28.20 16.20 -10.24
CA ALA A 104 -27.35 16.27 -9.05
C ALA A 104 -27.52 15.07 -8.12
N ASP A 105 -28.76 14.63 -7.86
CA ASP A 105 -29.04 13.47 -7.01
C ASP A 105 -28.53 12.16 -7.62
N GLN A 106 -28.66 11.99 -8.94
CA GLN A 106 -28.16 10.82 -9.66
C GLN A 106 -26.62 10.76 -9.64
N ALA A 107 -25.96 11.90 -9.81
CA ALA A 107 -24.50 11.99 -9.73
C ALA A 107 -23.99 11.83 -8.28
N ALA A 108 -24.76 12.28 -7.28
CA ALA A 108 -24.47 12.05 -5.86
C ALA A 108 -24.60 10.56 -5.48
N GLU A 109 -25.60 9.85 -6.00
CA GLU A 109 -25.70 8.40 -5.84
C GLU A 109 -24.56 7.68 -6.58
N GLU A 110 -24.27 8.04 -7.83
CA GLU A 110 -23.14 7.44 -8.58
C GLU A 110 -21.77 7.64 -7.90
N ILE A 111 -21.57 8.71 -7.13
CA ILE A 111 -20.36 8.86 -6.29
C ILE A 111 -20.45 7.97 -5.05
N ARG A 112 -21.58 7.95 -4.34
CA ARG A 112 -21.76 7.11 -3.14
C ARG A 112 -21.66 5.62 -3.45
N GLU A 113 -22.13 5.16 -4.60
CA GLU A 113 -22.13 3.74 -4.98
C GLU A 113 -20.78 3.20 -5.48
N ILE A 114 -19.73 4.02 -5.58
CA ILE A 114 -18.40 3.56 -6.01
C ILE A 114 -17.87 2.50 -5.01
N SER A 115 -17.67 1.29 -5.53
CA SER A 115 -17.15 0.13 -4.79
C SER A 115 -15.89 -0.48 -5.41
N ASP A 116 -15.40 0.06 -6.53
CA ASP A 116 -14.18 -0.39 -7.23
C ASP A 116 -12.91 0.05 -6.48
N PRO A 117 -12.02 -0.89 -6.05
CA PRO A 117 -10.73 -0.56 -5.47
C PRO A 117 -9.82 0.29 -6.37
N ALA A 118 -9.96 0.22 -7.70
CA ALA A 118 -9.18 1.07 -8.62
C ALA A 118 -9.60 2.56 -8.58
N ALA A 119 -10.75 2.88 -8.00
CA ALA A 119 -11.20 4.26 -7.81
C ALA A 119 -10.53 4.97 -6.62
N VAL A 120 -9.92 4.23 -5.68
CA VAL A 120 -9.44 4.77 -4.39
C VAL A 120 -8.55 6.02 -4.54
N PRO A 121 -7.51 6.06 -5.40
CA PRO A 121 -6.65 7.23 -5.46
C PRO A 121 -7.32 8.41 -6.18
N ALA A 122 -8.32 8.18 -7.04
CA ALA A 122 -9.15 9.22 -7.65
C ALA A 122 -10.10 9.84 -6.63
N VAL A 123 -10.79 9.00 -5.84
CA VAL A 123 -11.68 9.45 -4.76
C VAL A 123 -10.88 10.20 -3.69
N ALA A 124 -9.68 9.74 -3.34
CA ALA A 124 -8.77 10.44 -2.43
C ALA A 124 -8.33 11.81 -2.97
N ALA A 125 -7.93 11.87 -4.25
CA ALA A 125 -7.50 13.11 -4.90
C ALA A 125 -8.64 14.11 -5.13
N ALA A 126 -9.89 13.64 -5.23
CA ALA A 126 -11.09 14.47 -5.28
C ALA A 126 -11.47 14.99 -3.89
N LEU A 127 -11.51 14.11 -2.88
CA LEU A 127 -11.80 14.45 -1.48
C LEU A 127 -10.88 15.57 -0.96
N ALA A 128 -9.57 15.47 -1.21
CA ALA A 128 -8.58 16.46 -0.77
C ALA A 128 -8.68 17.84 -1.46
N LYS A 129 -9.49 17.98 -2.53
CA LYS A 129 -9.66 19.22 -3.29
C LYS A 129 -11.07 19.81 -3.20
N GLU A 130 -12.04 19.04 -2.71
CA GLU A 130 -13.45 19.39 -2.78
C GLU A 130 -13.83 20.45 -1.74
N PRO A 131 -14.31 21.64 -2.15
CA PRO A 131 -14.70 22.69 -1.21
C PRO A 131 -16.01 22.37 -0.45
N VAL A 132 -16.94 21.60 -1.03
CA VAL A 132 -18.27 21.37 -0.43
C VAL A 132 -18.26 20.16 0.51
N PHE A 133 -18.58 20.36 1.80
CA PHE A 133 -18.64 19.26 2.79
C PHE A 133 -19.58 18.13 2.36
N GLN A 134 -20.78 18.46 1.85
CA GLN A 134 -21.74 17.47 1.37
C GLN A 134 -21.12 16.50 0.36
N VAL A 135 -20.32 17.01 -0.59
CA VAL A 135 -19.65 16.19 -1.61
C VAL A 135 -18.46 15.43 -1.02
N ARG A 136 -17.71 16.02 -0.07
CA ARG A 136 -16.69 15.28 0.72
C ARG A 136 -17.29 14.09 1.47
N SER A 137 -18.50 14.24 2.03
CA SER A 137 -19.20 13.16 2.73
C SER A 137 -19.51 11.97 1.80
N TRP A 138 -19.79 12.25 0.51
CA TRP A 138 -20.05 11.22 -0.50
C TRP A 138 -18.77 10.46 -0.90
N TYR A 139 -17.63 11.15 -1.04
CA TYR A 139 -16.33 10.51 -1.24
C TYR A 139 -15.91 9.66 -0.02
N VAL A 140 -16.16 10.15 1.21
CA VAL A 140 -15.93 9.40 2.45
C VAL A 140 -16.84 8.18 2.56
N GLU A 141 -18.10 8.26 2.11
CA GLU A 141 -18.97 7.09 2.00
C GLU A 141 -18.47 6.08 0.96
N ALA A 142 -18.06 6.53 -0.23
CA ALA A 142 -17.53 5.68 -1.29
C ALA A 142 -16.33 4.84 -0.80
N LEU A 143 -15.33 5.47 -0.18
CA LEU A 143 -14.19 4.78 0.45
C LEU A 143 -14.66 3.73 1.47
N SER A 144 -15.73 4.00 2.22
CA SER A 144 -16.30 3.07 3.21
C SER A 144 -17.08 1.88 2.63
N ARG A 145 -17.49 1.96 1.36
CA ARG A 145 -18.08 0.86 0.58
C ARG A 145 -17.01 0.04 -0.15
N ILE A 146 -15.93 0.65 -0.62
CA ILE A 146 -14.78 -0.03 -1.26
C ILE A 146 -14.09 -1.01 -0.29
N ARG A 147 -13.88 -0.62 0.97
CA ARG A 147 -13.35 -1.47 2.07
C ARG A 147 -11.98 -2.15 1.83
N SER A 148 -11.22 -1.72 0.84
CA SER A 148 -9.83 -2.18 0.65
C SER A 148 -8.90 -1.63 1.73
N SER A 149 -7.72 -2.24 1.89
CA SER A 149 -6.61 -1.72 2.71
C SER A 149 -6.33 -0.25 2.42
N ASP A 150 -6.36 0.09 1.14
CA ASP A 150 -5.95 1.38 0.60
C ASP A 150 -7.04 2.42 0.89
N ALA A 151 -8.32 2.04 0.76
CA ALA A 151 -9.45 2.88 1.14
C ALA A 151 -9.48 3.17 2.64
N VAL A 152 -9.18 2.16 3.49
CA VAL A 152 -9.03 2.37 4.94
C VAL A 152 -7.83 3.27 5.25
N GLY A 153 -6.71 3.12 4.54
CA GLY A 153 -5.55 4.02 4.65
C GLY A 153 -5.91 5.48 4.34
N VAL A 154 -6.66 5.73 3.25
CA VAL A 154 -7.16 7.07 2.91
C VAL A 154 -8.12 7.60 3.98
N LEU A 155 -9.01 6.78 4.54
CA LEU A 155 -9.92 7.20 5.61
C LEU A 155 -9.18 7.52 6.92
N VAL A 156 -8.12 6.79 7.27
CA VAL A 156 -7.28 7.12 8.43
C VAL A 156 -6.50 8.42 8.19
N ALA A 157 -5.93 8.62 7.01
CA ALA A 157 -5.29 9.89 6.64
C ALA A 157 -6.28 11.06 6.67
N ALA A 158 -7.52 10.86 6.21
CA ALA A 158 -8.57 11.85 6.30
C ALA A 158 -8.97 12.17 7.76
N ALA A 159 -9.07 11.16 8.63
CA ALA A 159 -9.36 11.34 10.06
C ALA A 159 -8.26 12.11 10.80
N LEU A 160 -6.99 11.91 10.44
CA LEU A 160 -5.84 12.55 11.06
C LEU A 160 -5.57 13.96 10.51
N ASP A 161 -5.53 14.13 9.19
CA ASP A 161 -4.84 15.25 8.55
C ASP A 161 -5.71 16.12 7.64
N HIS A 162 -6.98 15.75 7.41
CA HIS A 162 -7.86 16.59 6.60
C HIS A 162 -8.15 17.94 7.28
N PRO A 163 -8.06 19.09 6.59
CA PRO A 163 -8.15 20.41 7.21
C PRO A 163 -9.53 20.69 7.82
N ASP A 164 -10.61 20.33 7.11
CA ASP A 164 -11.98 20.48 7.58
C ASP A 164 -12.32 19.50 8.73
N PRO A 165 -12.78 19.98 9.91
CA PRO A 165 -13.16 19.13 11.04
C PRO A 165 -14.31 18.17 10.76
N GLU A 166 -15.33 18.58 9.99
CA GLU A 166 -16.53 17.75 9.75
C GLU A 166 -16.16 16.49 8.95
N THR A 167 -15.27 16.65 7.97
CA THR A 167 -14.70 15.52 7.20
C THR A 167 -13.84 14.59 8.06
N ARG A 168 -13.08 15.10 9.04
CA ARG A 168 -12.34 14.24 9.98
C ARG A 168 -13.28 13.35 10.80
N ILE A 169 -14.36 13.94 11.32
CA ILE A 169 -15.38 13.21 12.09
C ILE A 169 -16.08 12.16 11.22
N ALA A 170 -16.54 12.54 10.02
CA ALA A 170 -17.17 11.62 9.08
C ALA A 170 -16.25 10.44 8.70
N ALA A 171 -14.95 10.68 8.54
CA ALA A 171 -13.97 9.61 8.29
C ALA A 171 -13.88 8.62 9.46
N VAL A 172 -13.82 9.11 10.71
CA VAL A 172 -13.83 8.25 11.92
C VAL A 172 -15.13 7.45 12.01
N GLU A 173 -16.28 8.06 11.77
CA GLU A 173 -17.58 7.38 11.77
C GLU A 173 -17.64 6.24 10.74
N ARG A 174 -17.11 6.45 9.54
CA ARG A 174 -17.00 5.38 8.54
C ARG A 174 -16.00 4.29 8.92
N LEU A 175 -14.89 4.62 9.59
CA LEU A 175 -13.97 3.61 10.13
C LEU A 175 -14.64 2.72 11.20
N THR A 176 -15.52 3.28 12.03
CA THR A 176 -16.36 2.51 12.97
C THR A 176 -17.26 1.50 12.23
N VAL A 177 -17.85 1.91 11.09
CA VAL A 177 -18.76 1.07 10.28
C VAL A 177 -18.04 -0.01 9.46
N ILE A 178 -16.79 0.23 9.03
CA ILE A 178 -15.98 -0.76 8.32
C ILE A 178 -15.49 -1.84 9.29
N GLY A 179 -15.05 -1.43 10.48
CA GLY A 179 -14.49 -2.29 11.52
C GLY A 179 -13.37 -1.58 12.25
N PRO A 180 -13.56 -1.18 13.53
CA PRO A 180 -12.64 -0.25 14.19
C PRO A 180 -11.21 -0.81 14.34
N HIS A 181 -11.09 -2.14 14.48
CA HIS A 181 -9.83 -2.86 14.60
C HIS A 181 -8.86 -2.66 13.40
N VAL A 182 -9.37 -2.35 12.20
CA VAL A 182 -8.54 -2.17 11.00
C VAL A 182 -7.75 -0.84 11.05
N ALA A 183 -8.30 0.19 11.70
CA ALA A 183 -7.68 1.51 11.82
C ALA A 183 -6.73 1.63 13.02
N VAL A 184 -6.94 0.85 14.09
CA VAL A 184 -6.23 0.97 15.37
C VAL A 184 -4.70 0.96 15.23
N PRO A 185 -4.05 0.05 14.46
CA PRO A 185 -2.58 0.04 14.37
C PRO A 185 -2.00 1.36 13.84
N THR A 186 -2.63 1.96 12.84
CA THR A 186 -2.20 3.21 12.21
C THR A 186 -2.48 4.42 13.10
N LEU A 187 -3.63 4.46 13.77
CA LEU A 187 -3.95 5.51 14.75
C LEU A 187 -3.05 5.44 16.00
N VAL A 188 -2.71 4.23 16.46
CA VAL A 188 -1.74 4.02 17.55
C VAL A 188 -0.32 4.44 17.16
N ALA A 189 0.06 4.33 15.87
CA ALA A 189 1.30 4.92 15.38
C ALA A 189 1.26 6.46 15.40
N ALA A 190 0.12 7.07 15.02
CA ALA A 190 -0.06 8.53 15.02
C ALA A 190 -0.03 9.17 16.43
N LEU A 191 -0.33 8.41 17.50
CA LEU A 191 -0.09 8.84 18.90
C LEU A 191 1.38 9.14 19.23
N ARG A 192 2.33 8.73 18.36
CA ARG A 192 3.78 8.98 18.51
C ARG A 192 4.30 10.08 17.58
N SER A 193 3.40 10.91 17.03
CA SER A 193 3.77 12.00 16.13
C SER A 193 4.51 13.13 16.86
N ALA A 194 5.33 13.87 16.09
CA ALA A 194 5.92 15.13 16.53
C ALA A 194 4.89 16.29 16.54
N ASP A 195 3.74 16.13 15.87
CA ASP A 195 2.62 17.08 15.96
C ASP A 195 1.61 16.65 17.03
N ASN A 196 1.53 17.44 18.09
CA ASN A 196 0.54 17.26 19.16
C ASN A 196 -0.91 17.38 18.63
N ALA A 197 -1.17 18.14 17.58
CA ALA A 197 -2.51 18.19 16.99
C ALA A 197 -2.88 16.84 16.33
N GLN A 198 -1.95 16.21 15.61
CA GLN A 198 -2.12 14.85 15.09
C GLN A 198 -2.27 13.81 16.23
N VAL A 199 -1.49 13.89 17.32
CA VAL A 199 -1.65 13.02 18.50
C VAL A 199 -3.05 13.15 19.11
N ASN A 200 -3.54 14.39 19.30
CA ASN A 200 -4.87 14.62 19.87
C ASN A 200 -6.01 14.16 18.95
N ARG A 201 -5.86 14.29 17.61
CA ARG A 201 -6.83 13.74 16.64
C ARG A 201 -6.83 12.21 16.61
N ALA A 202 -5.65 11.60 16.67
CA ALA A 202 -5.50 10.14 16.79
C ALA A 202 -6.17 9.61 18.07
N ALA A 203 -6.03 10.33 19.18
CA ALA A 203 -6.69 10.01 20.44
C ALA A 203 -8.21 10.15 20.37
N GLU A 204 -8.73 11.25 19.82
CA GLU A 204 -10.17 11.43 19.61
C GLU A 204 -10.76 10.31 18.73
N ALA A 205 -10.06 9.94 17.65
CA ALA A 205 -10.45 8.82 16.81
C ALA A 205 -10.46 7.49 17.57
N LEU A 206 -9.40 7.15 18.33
CA LEU A 206 -9.34 5.91 19.11
C LEU A 206 -10.40 5.84 20.21
N GLY A 207 -10.72 6.96 20.86
CA GLY A 207 -11.83 7.07 21.81
C GLY A 207 -13.19 6.81 21.15
N ARG A 208 -13.47 7.47 20.01
CA ARG A 208 -14.70 7.28 19.20
C ARG A 208 -14.84 5.85 18.65
N LEU A 209 -13.73 5.18 18.31
CA LEU A 209 -13.72 3.79 17.85
C LEU A 209 -13.96 2.77 18.99
N GLY A 210 -13.90 3.18 20.26
CA GLY A 210 -14.29 2.38 21.41
C GLY A 210 -13.39 1.18 21.74
N VAL A 211 -12.15 1.13 21.23
CA VAL A 211 -11.32 -0.10 21.27
C VAL A 211 -10.45 -0.17 22.54
N PRO A 212 -10.65 -1.16 23.44
CA PRO A 212 -9.90 -1.22 24.70
C PRO A 212 -8.39 -1.43 24.56
N SER A 213 -7.92 -2.03 23.46
CA SER A 213 -6.47 -2.19 23.20
C SER A 213 -5.73 -0.88 22.95
N ALA A 214 -6.45 0.22 22.69
CA ALA A 214 -5.87 1.56 22.56
C ALA A 214 -5.46 2.17 23.91
N VAL A 215 -5.98 1.67 25.05
CA VAL A 215 -5.76 2.27 26.37
C VAL A 215 -4.28 2.33 26.74
N GLY A 216 -3.50 1.26 26.53
CA GLY A 216 -2.06 1.26 26.79
C GLY A 216 -1.30 2.35 26.00
N PRO A 217 -1.40 2.36 24.65
CA PRO A 217 -0.83 3.43 23.83
C PRO A 217 -1.29 4.85 24.19
N LEU A 218 -2.55 5.03 24.61
CA LEU A 218 -3.05 6.33 25.06
C LEU A 218 -2.39 6.75 26.39
N VAL A 219 -2.21 5.84 27.36
CA VAL A 219 -1.50 6.16 28.61
C VAL A 219 -0.04 6.57 28.36
N ASP A 220 0.61 6.02 27.34
CA ASP A 220 1.95 6.43 26.92
C ASP A 220 1.98 7.78 26.15
N ALA A 221 0.82 8.29 25.69
CA ALA A 221 0.67 9.54 24.94
C ALA A 221 0.11 10.73 25.76
N LEU A 222 -0.17 10.55 27.06
CA LEU A 222 -0.74 11.58 27.95
C LEU A 222 0.09 12.88 27.99
N GLU A 223 1.41 12.73 28.11
CA GLU A 223 2.38 13.81 27.99
C GLU A 223 3.44 13.44 26.94
N THR A 224 3.59 14.26 25.91
CA THR A 224 4.57 14.06 24.84
C THR A 224 5.66 15.13 24.89
N GLN A 225 6.92 14.70 24.86
CA GLN A 225 8.09 15.59 24.98
C GLN A 225 8.70 15.89 23.62
N HIS A 226 8.77 17.18 23.27
CA HIS A 226 9.26 17.64 21.98
C HIS A 226 10.50 18.51 22.14
N VAL A 227 11.55 18.23 21.37
CA VAL A 227 12.78 19.05 21.36
C VAL A 227 12.59 20.22 20.41
N VAL A 228 12.17 21.36 20.96
CA VAL A 228 12.08 22.62 20.23
C VAL A 228 13.47 23.19 20.05
N VAL A 229 13.75 23.68 18.83
CA VAL A 229 15.05 24.27 18.47
C VAL A 229 14.86 25.77 18.29
N SER A 230 15.26 26.56 19.29
CA SER A 230 15.08 28.00 19.34
C SER A 230 16.36 28.76 18.99
N GLY A 231 16.33 29.51 17.89
CA GLY A 231 17.40 30.41 17.45
C GLY A 231 17.20 30.83 15.99
N ASP A 232 17.93 31.85 15.53
CA ASP A 232 17.75 32.53 14.23
C ASP A 232 18.15 31.68 12.99
N GLY A 233 18.18 30.35 13.09
CA GLY A 233 18.73 29.44 12.07
C GLY A 233 20.25 29.53 11.86
N LYS A 234 20.91 30.55 12.41
CA LYS A 234 22.35 30.79 12.33
C LYS A 234 23.14 29.67 13.04
N PRO A 235 24.24 29.17 12.45
CA PRO A 235 25.11 28.21 13.13
C PRO A 235 25.83 28.84 14.34
N GLU A 236 26.23 28.00 15.29
CA GLU A 236 26.96 28.42 16.48
C GLU A 236 28.32 29.03 16.13
N GLY A 237 28.66 30.18 16.74
CA GLY A 237 29.88 30.92 16.41
C GLY A 237 29.81 31.76 15.12
N SER A 238 28.62 31.89 14.53
CA SER A 238 28.41 32.83 13.42
C SER A 238 28.57 34.28 13.88
N THR A 239 29.35 35.08 13.15
CA THR A 239 29.42 36.52 13.34
C THR A 239 28.45 37.22 12.38
N SER A 240 27.62 38.12 12.90
CA SER A 240 26.85 39.07 12.09
C SER A 240 27.25 40.50 12.43
N ALA A 241 27.69 41.24 11.41
CA ALA A 241 27.99 42.66 11.51
C ALA A 241 26.72 43.48 11.26
N THR A 242 26.45 44.48 12.12
CA THR A 242 25.36 45.44 11.93
C THR A 242 25.96 46.83 11.84
N PHE A 243 25.71 47.52 10.74
CA PHE A 243 26.18 48.88 10.50
C PHE A 243 25.02 49.87 10.69
N THR A 244 25.18 50.82 11.59
CA THR A 244 24.23 51.92 11.83
C THR A 244 24.93 53.27 11.60
N PRO A 245 24.19 54.37 11.36
CA PRO A 245 24.80 55.70 11.22
C PRO A 245 25.60 56.16 12.45
N SER A 246 25.31 55.58 13.62
CA SER A 246 25.99 55.85 14.90
C SER A 246 27.25 55.01 15.13
N GLY A 247 27.51 54.01 14.29
CA GLY A 247 28.60 53.04 14.44
C GLY A 247 28.23 51.64 13.97
N GLY A 248 29.26 50.83 13.67
CA GLY A 248 29.12 49.41 13.34
C GLY A 248 29.50 48.50 14.51
N GLY A 249 28.74 47.43 14.73
CA GLY A 249 28.99 46.43 15.77
C GLY A 249 29.07 45.01 15.22
N LEU A 250 29.95 44.19 15.78
CA LEU A 250 30.04 42.75 15.52
C LEU A 250 29.32 42.00 16.63
N SER A 251 28.36 41.13 16.27
CA SER A 251 27.63 40.29 17.22
C SER A 251 27.86 38.81 16.92
N MET A 252 28.25 38.04 17.94
CA MET A 252 28.37 36.59 17.90
C MET A 252 27.02 35.94 18.16
N GLY A 253 26.52 35.19 17.17
CA GLY A 253 25.33 34.36 17.31
C GLY A 253 25.61 33.13 18.16
N GLY A 254 25.00 33.08 19.35
CA GLY A 254 24.83 31.83 20.07
C GLY A 254 23.95 30.89 19.23
N GLY A 255 24.40 29.62 19.08
CA GLY A 255 23.74 28.66 18.21
C GLY A 255 22.32 28.27 18.64
N PRO A 256 21.61 27.50 17.80
CA PRO A 256 20.25 27.05 18.06
C PRO A 256 20.15 26.26 19.38
N LYS A 257 19.49 26.87 20.37
CA LYS A 257 19.29 26.27 21.70
C LYS A 257 18.19 25.22 21.63
N ARG A 258 18.50 24.01 22.06
CA ARG A 258 17.53 22.91 22.17
C ARG A 258 16.85 22.97 23.53
N SER A 259 15.53 23.14 23.55
CA SER A 259 14.71 23.08 24.76
C SER A 259 13.71 21.92 24.64
N THR A 260 13.58 21.11 25.68
CA THR A 260 12.54 20.08 25.73
C THR A 260 11.26 20.70 26.28
N VAL A 261 10.19 20.71 25.49
CA VAL A 261 8.86 21.14 25.90
C VAL A 261 7.99 19.90 26.09
N SER A 262 7.50 19.68 27.31
CA SER A 262 6.45 18.68 27.55
C SER A 262 5.11 19.29 27.19
N VAL A 263 4.30 18.58 26.39
CA VAL A 263 2.96 18.99 25.99
C VAL A 263 1.96 17.95 26.49
N ARG A 264 0.89 18.44 27.13
CA ARG A 264 -0.26 17.65 27.58
C ARG A 264 -1.27 17.50 26.46
N ASN A 265 -1.81 16.30 26.32
CA ASN A 265 -2.76 15.96 25.26
C ASN A 265 -4.16 15.76 25.84
N ASP A 266 -4.96 16.83 25.90
CA ASP A 266 -6.30 16.82 26.50
C ASP A 266 -7.20 15.75 25.89
N ARG A 267 -7.12 15.52 24.57
CA ARG A 267 -7.91 14.48 23.89
C ARG A 267 -7.47 13.05 24.22
N VAL A 268 -6.22 12.87 24.66
CA VAL A 268 -5.75 11.57 25.18
C VAL A 268 -6.38 11.30 26.54
N LEU A 269 -6.48 12.31 27.41
CA LEU A 269 -7.17 12.18 28.69
C LEU A 269 -8.68 11.95 28.49
N GLU A 270 -9.35 12.71 27.62
CA GLU A 270 -10.76 12.50 27.25
C GLU A 270 -11.01 11.06 26.75
N ALA A 271 -10.17 10.57 25.83
CA ALA A 271 -10.28 9.22 25.28
C ALA A 271 -10.05 8.13 26.36
N LEU A 272 -9.10 8.32 27.27
CA LEU A 272 -8.86 7.40 28.39
C LEU A 272 -10.05 7.36 29.36
N VAL A 273 -10.62 8.51 29.72
CA VAL A 273 -11.80 8.57 30.59
C VAL A 273 -13.00 7.90 29.92
N ALA A 274 -13.23 8.18 28.63
CA ALA A 274 -14.32 7.59 27.85
C ALA A 274 -14.19 6.06 27.68
N LEU A 275 -12.98 5.54 27.44
CA LEU A 275 -12.74 4.10 27.24
C LEU A 275 -12.71 3.29 28.54
N THR A 276 -12.38 3.91 29.69
CA THR A 276 -12.15 3.18 30.95
C THR A 276 -13.21 3.40 32.03
N GLY A 277 -13.97 4.50 31.95
CA GLY A 277 -14.88 4.94 33.03
C GLY A 277 -14.15 5.36 34.31
N THR A 278 -12.84 5.58 34.26
CA THR A 278 -12.00 6.02 35.37
C THR A 278 -11.24 7.29 35.00
N ASN A 279 -10.78 8.05 35.98
CA ASN A 279 -9.96 9.24 35.77
C ASN A 279 -8.83 9.28 36.80
N PHE A 280 -7.58 9.26 36.32
CA PHE A 280 -6.36 9.50 37.12
C PHE A 280 -5.68 10.82 36.71
N GLU A 281 -6.40 11.68 36.00
CA GLU A 281 -5.90 12.91 35.38
C GLU A 281 -4.60 12.64 34.60
N TRP A 282 -3.57 13.45 34.86
CA TRP A 282 -2.27 13.39 34.22
C TRP A 282 -1.31 12.36 34.86
N ASP A 283 -1.75 11.57 35.86
CA ASP A 283 -0.89 10.56 36.50
C ASP A 283 -0.73 9.31 35.61
N ALA A 284 0.17 9.40 34.64
CA ALA A 284 0.57 8.29 33.79
C ALA A 284 1.23 7.12 34.56
N ARG A 285 1.53 7.24 35.88
CA ARG A 285 1.92 6.11 36.73
C ARG A 285 0.69 5.41 37.28
N GLY A 286 -0.26 6.15 37.85
CA GLY A 286 -1.56 5.64 38.31
C GLY A 286 -2.30 4.87 37.21
N TRP A 287 -2.38 5.46 36.01
CA TRP A 287 -2.93 4.79 34.82
C TRP A 287 -2.23 3.46 34.49
N ARG A 288 -0.88 3.40 34.52
CA ARG A 288 -0.13 2.15 34.24
C ARG A 288 -0.32 1.10 35.34
N VAL A 289 -0.41 1.50 36.61
CA VAL A 289 -0.70 0.58 37.72
C VAL A 289 -2.11 0.00 37.61
N TRP A 290 -3.11 0.82 37.29
CA TRP A 290 -4.48 0.37 37.04
C TRP A 290 -4.57 -0.59 35.84
N LEU A 291 -3.82 -0.31 34.76
CA LEU A 291 -3.78 -1.17 33.58
C LEU A 291 -3.12 -2.52 33.91
N ALA A 292 -2.05 -2.53 34.72
CA ALA A 292 -1.40 -3.74 35.19
C ALA A 292 -2.32 -4.62 36.07
N THR A 293 -3.12 -4.04 36.96
CA THR A 293 -4.07 -4.82 37.78
C THR A 293 -5.25 -5.36 36.98
N ARG A 294 -5.63 -4.72 35.86
CA ARG A 294 -6.63 -5.23 34.90
C ARG A 294 -6.14 -6.42 34.07
N HIS A 295 -4.83 -6.52 33.81
CA HIS A 295 -4.23 -7.61 33.02
C HIS A 295 -3.53 -8.70 33.86
N ALA A 296 -3.47 -8.55 35.18
CA ALA A 296 -2.97 -9.58 36.07
C ALA A 296 -3.87 -10.83 36.00
N PRO A 297 -3.31 -12.05 35.87
CA PRO A 297 -4.09 -13.27 36.06
C PRO A 297 -4.61 -13.32 37.51
N PRO A 298 -5.76 -13.97 37.77
CA PRO A 298 -6.25 -14.11 39.14
C PRO A 298 -5.21 -14.81 40.02
N ALA A 299 -5.10 -14.37 41.28
CA ALA A 299 -4.07 -14.79 42.22
C ALA A 299 -4.10 -16.30 42.61
N SER A 300 -5.00 -17.07 42.02
CA SER A 300 -5.06 -18.53 42.06
C SER A 300 -4.09 -19.24 41.10
N PHE A 301 -3.43 -18.52 40.18
CA PHE A 301 -2.45 -19.13 39.27
C PHE A 301 -1.08 -19.30 39.96
N ASP A 302 -0.92 -20.41 40.68
CA ASP A 302 0.37 -20.88 41.19
C ASP A 302 1.05 -21.81 40.16
N PRO A 303 2.10 -21.37 39.45
CA PRO A 303 2.79 -22.20 38.45
C PRO A 303 3.61 -23.36 39.07
N ARG A 304 3.54 -23.58 40.39
CA ARG A 304 4.15 -24.72 41.09
C ARG A 304 3.12 -25.79 41.50
N ARG A 305 1.85 -25.65 41.09
CA ARG A 305 0.79 -26.67 41.22
C ARG A 305 0.41 -27.22 39.84
N GLY A 306 1.32 -28.01 39.27
CA GLY A 306 1.11 -28.88 38.11
C GLY A 306 1.62 -30.28 38.41
#